data_AF-A0A9D7JAW5-F1
#
_entry.id   AF-A0A9D7JAW5-F1
#
_cell.length_a   1.000
_cell.length_b   1.000
_cell.length_c   1.000
_cell.angle_alpha   90.00
_cell.angle_beta   90.00
_cell.angle_gamma   90.00
#
_symmetry.space_group_name_H-M   'P 1'
#
loop_
_entity.id
_entity.type
_entity.pdbx_description
1 polymer ?
#
loop_
_entity_poly.entity_id
_entity_poly.type
_entity_poly.pdbx_seq_one_letter_code
_entity_poly.pdbx_strand_id
1 'polypeptide(L)'
;MPGWLRALLLSLTLGLVGCASVPLGSVVPLLRLDLATTRIEALRVAVRLPEAVRPRAGGVVLDVVLTRQGLPELKQGYLLVETEGAADLAGLVGQQRPGFRLTAYRLGAEDLERFRAVQDALAEARVRGQSGSLGFGIATREFCRTGSGTPGRIPASTYLMTAESNGWLTVSEDFDLMGEPTVAAALADLAPC
;
A
#
# COMPACT_ATOMS: atom_id res chain seq x y z
N MET A 1 6.52 -49.25 29.30
CA MET A 1 5.73 -48.90 28.10
C MET A 1 5.74 -47.39 27.96
N PRO A 2 6.13 -46.86 26.80
CA PRO A 2 7.18 -45.84 26.80
C PRO A 2 6.59 -44.44 26.55
N GLY A 3 7.12 -43.42 27.23
CA GLY A 3 6.62 -42.03 27.28
C GLY A 3 6.92 -41.14 26.06
N TRP A 4 7.18 -41.73 24.90
CA TRP A 4 7.53 -41.07 23.63
C TRP A 4 6.26 -40.64 22.86
N LEU A 5 5.12 -41.30 23.10
CA LEU A 5 3.84 -40.92 22.48
C LEU A 5 3.27 -39.58 22.98
N ARG A 6 3.68 -39.11 24.17
CA ARG A 6 3.27 -37.79 24.70
C ARG A 6 4.09 -36.63 24.14
N ALA A 7 5.33 -36.89 23.70
CA ALA A 7 6.21 -35.87 23.15
C ALA A 7 5.88 -35.54 21.68
N LEU A 8 5.22 -36.45 20.96
CA LEU A 8 4.89 -36.24 19.55
C LEU A 8 3.61 -35.41 19.32
N LEU A 9 2.78 -35.22 20.36
CA LEU A 9 1.50 -34.50 20.28
C LEU A 9 1.61 -33.00 20.61
N LEU A 10 2.79 -32.50 20.99
CA LEU A 10 2.99 -31.12 21.43
C LEU A 10 3.70 -30.21 20.41
N SER A 11 4.08 -30.75 19.25
CA SER A 11 4.88 -30.02 18.25
C SER A 11 4.07 -29.40 17.10
N LEU A 12 2.75 -29.62 17.05
CA LEU A 12 1.91 -29.19 15.93
C LEU A 12 1.01 -27.99 16.28
N THR A 13 1.54 -27.06 17.05
CA THR A 13 0.95 -25.73 17.27
C THR A 13 2.02 -24.65 17.16
N LEU A 14 2.88 -24.74 16.13
CA LEU A 14 3.64 -23.58 15.70
C LEU A 14 2.69 -22.73 14.87
N GLY A 15 2.00 -21.82 15.57
CA GLY A 15 0.97 -20.96 15.03
C GLY A 15 1.48 -20.19 13.82
N LEU A 16 0.67 -20.23 12.76
CA LEU A 16 0.65 -19.22 11.72
C LEU A 16 0.38 -17.85 12.36
N VAL A 17 1.39 -17.24 12.95
CA VAL A 17 1.43 -15.77 13.09
C VAL A 17 2.11 -15.26 11.83
N GLY A 18 1.50 -15.59 10.69
CA GLY A 18 1.84 -14.90 9.45
C GLY A 18 1.45 -13.44 9.64
N CYS A 19 2.31 -12.53 9.20
CA CYS A 19 2.08 -11.09 9.11
C CYS A 19 0.88 -10.80 8.19
N ALA A 20 -0.33 -11.18 8.60
CA ALA A 20 -1.57 -10.91 7.91
C ALA A 20 -1.99 -9.49 8.24
N SER A 21 -1.19 -8.52 7.78
CA SER A 21 -1.55 -7.11 7.76
C SER A 21 -2.62 -6.83 6.70
N VAL A 22 -2.89 -7.75 5.77
CA VAL A 22 -3.94 -7.61 4.76
C VAL A 22 -5.25 -8.19 5.31
N PRO A 23 -6.32 -7.39 5.47
CA PRO A 23 -7.61 -7.90 5.93
C PRO A 23 -8.23 -8.87 4.92
N LEU A 24 -8.72 -10.01 5.41
CA LEU A 24 -9.31 -11.07 4.56
C LEU A 24 -10.46 -10.58 3.68
N GLY A 25 -11.24 -9.60 4.16
CA GLY A 25 -12.35 -8.99 3.40
C GLY A 25 -11.90 -8.21 2.16
N SER A 26 -10.64 -7.77 2.11
CA SER A 26 -10.09 -6.97 1.01
C SER A 26 -9.32 -7.80 -0.02
N VAL A 27 -9.00 -9.06 0.29
CA VAL A 27 -8.19 -9.91 -0.60
C VAL A 27 -8.85 -10.08 -1.97
N VAL A 28 -10.13 -10.48 -2.00
CA VAL A 28 -10.84 -10.73 -3.26
C VAL A 28 -11.04 -9.43 -4.07
N PRO A 29 -11.50 -8.31 -3.48
CA PRO A 29 -11.58 -7.03 -4.20
C PRO A 29 -10.24 -6.59 -4.79
N LEU A 30 -9.14 -6.71 -4.04
CA LEU A 30 -7.81 -6.29 -4.49
C LEU A 30 -7.27 -7.20 -5.62
N LEU A 31 -7.53 -8.51 -5.57
CA LEU A 31 -7.15 -9.44 -6.63
C LEU A 31 -7.90 -9.20 -7.96
N ARG A 32 -9.10 -8.60 -7.89
CA ARG A 32 -9.89 -8.25 -9.09
C ARG A 32 -9.51 -6.91 -9.68
N LEU A 33 -8.70 -6.12 -8.97
CA LEU A 33 -8.25 -4.84 -9.48
C LEU A 33 -7.23 -5.05 -10.58
N ASP A 34 -7.55 -4.59 -11.79
CA ASP A 34 -6.62 -4.55 -12.92
C ASP A 34 -6.29 -3.10 -13.24
N LEU A 35 -5.11 -2.65 -12.81
CA LEU A 35 -4.66 -1.29 -13.09
C LEU A 35 -4.40 -1.06 -14.59
N ALA A 36 -4.32 -2.09 -15.42
CA ALA A 36 -4.18 -1.90 -16.86
C ALA A 36 -5.48 -1.40 -17.52
N THR A 37 -6.62 -1.50 -16.85
CA THR A 37 -7.94 -1.10 -17.37
C THR A 37 -8.71 -0.15 -16.44
N THR A 38 -8.25 -0.01 -15.19
CA THR A 38 -8.82 0.90 -14.19
C THR A 38 -8.72 2.36 -14.64
N ARG A 39 -9.76 3.16 -14.36
CA ARG A 39 -9.71 4.62 -14.51
C ARG A 39 -8.80 5.25 -13.47
N ILE A 40 -7.54 5.45 -13.84
CA ILE A 40 -6.47 5.83 -12.91
C ILE A 40 -6.70 7.23 -12.29
N GLU A 41 -7.42 8.14 -12.96
CA GLU A 41 -7.80 9.44 -12.38
C GLU A 41 -8.74 9.34 -11.16
N ALA A 42 -9.44 8.21 -11.01
CA ALA A 42 -10.31 7.94 -9.86
C ALA A 42 -9.56 7.24 -8.72
N LEU A 43 -8.31 6.83 -8.93
CA LEU A 43 -7.50 6.15 -7.91
C LEU A 43 -7.20 7.12 -6.76
N ARG A 44 -7.53 6.71 -5.54
CA ARG A 44 -7.15 7.37 -4.30
C ARG A 44 -6.46 6.39 -3.39
N VAL A 45 -5.46 6.90 -2.68
CA VAL A 45 -4.76 6.18 -1.63
C VAL A 45 -4.97 6.97 -0.35
N ALA A 46 -5.21 6.29 0.76
CA ALA A 46 -5.15 6.93 2.06
C ALA A 46 -4.20 6.16 2.97
N VAL A 47 -3.48 6.90 3.78
CA VAL A 47 -2.51 6.35 4.73
C VAL A 47 -2.87 6.87 6.12
N ARG A 48 -3.03 5.94 7.06
CA ARG A 48 -3.22 6.22 8.48
C ARG A 48 -1.92 5.94 9.23
N LEU A 49 -1.38 6.96 9.88
CA LEU A 49 -0.15 6.88 10.66
C LEU A 49 -0.35 7.49 12.05
N PRO A 50 0.43 7.07 13.06
CA PRO A 50 0.44 7.76 14.36
C PRO A 50 0.81 9.23 14.18
N GLU A 51 0.21 10.13 14.96
CA GLU A 51 0.43 11.58 14.82
C GLU A 51 1.89 12.02 14.99
N ALA A 52 2.72 11.19 15.63
CA ALA A 52 4.15 11.41 15.85
C ALA A 52 5.01 11.35 14.57
N VAL A 53 4.45 10.82 13.47
CA VAL A 53 5.15 10.63 12.19
C VAL A 53 4.26 11.15 11.07
N ARG A 54 4.87 11.82 10.09
CA ARG A 54 4.18 12.30 8.89
C ARG A 54 5.00 11.99 7.64
N PRO A 55 4.38 11.57 6.53
CA PRO A 55 5.07 11.53 5.25
C PRO A 55 5.54 12.94 4.85
N ARG A 56 6.73 13.04 4.25
CA ARG A 56 7.15 14.29 3.61
C ARG A 56 6.34 14.53 2.34
N ALA A 57 6.31 15.76 1.85
CA ALA A 57 5.72 16.05 0.55
C ALA A 57 6.42 15.21 -0.54
N GLY A 58 5.66 14.47 -1.35
CA GLY A 58 6.21 13.50 -2.31
C GLY A 58 6.71 12.19 -1.70
N GLY A 59 6.60 12.01 -0.38
CA GLY A 59 7.05 10.82 0.33
C GLY A 59 6.16 9.60 0.17
N VAL A 60 4.95 9.75 -0.39
CA VAL A 60 4.03 8.64 -0.70
C VAL A 60 4.01 8.41 -2.21
N VAL A 61 4.24 7.16 -2.61
CA VAL A 61 4.43 6.75 -4.00
C VAL A 61 3.58 5.51 -4.29
N LEU A 62 2.91 5.50 -5.44
CA LEU A 62 2.33 4.31 -6.04
C LEU A 62 3.44 3.60 -6.84
N ASP A 63 3.93 2.48 -6.33
CA ASP A 63 4.86 1.62 -7.04
C ASP A 63 4.07 0.66 -7.92
N VAL A 64 4.44 0.59 -9.20
CA VAL A 64 3.80 -0.26 -10.21
C VAL A 64 4.85 -1.18 -10.80
N VAL A 65 4.48 -2.45 -10.93
CA VAL A 65 5.31 -3.49 -11.56
C VAL A 65 4.64 -3.88 -12.86
N LEU A 66 5.31 -3.58 -13.97
CA LEU A 66 4.91 -4.02 -15.29
C LEU A 66 5.54 -5.38 -15.58
N THR A 67 4.69 -6.37 -15.79
CA THR A 67 5.10 -7.72 -16.19
C THR A 67 4.68 -7.96 -17.63
N ARG A 68 5.61 -8.42 -18.47
CA ARG A 68 5.36 -8.82 -19.87
C ARG A 68 6.03 -10.15 -20.15
N GLN A 69 5.41 -10.98 -20.96
CA GLN A 69 5.94 -12.30 -21.28
C GLN A 69 7.31 -12.20 -21.95
N GLY A 70 8.30 -12.92 -21.39
CA GLY A 70 9.66 -12.98 -21.93
C GLY A 70 10.51 -11.72 -21.71
N LEU A 71 10.01 -10.74 -20.94
CA LEU A 71 10.74 -9.53 -20.58
C LEU A 71 10.95 -9.45 -19.06
N PRO A 72 12.04 -8.82 -18.59
CA PRO A 72 12.21 -8.51 -17.18
C PRO A 72 11.07 -7.62 -16.66
N GLU A 73 10.73 -7.77 -15.37
CA GLU A 73 9.81 -6.86 -14.71
C GLU A 73 10.36 -5.44 -14.69
N LEU A 74 9.51 -4.48 -15.03
CA LEU A 74 9.84 -3.07 -14.97
C LEU A 74 9.11 -2.42 -13.80
N LYS A 75 9.85 -1.85 -12.86
CA LYS A 75 9.30 -1.13 -11.70
C LYS A 75 9.27 0.37 -11.98
N GLN A 76 8.13 1.00 -11.76
CA GLN A 76 7.93 2.44 -11.94
C GLN A 76 7.23 3.02 -10.72
N GLY A 77 7.69 4.18 -10.26
CA GLY A 77 7.08 4.90 -9.14
C GLY A 77 6.33 6.13 -9.63
N TYR A 78 5.13 6.32 -9.10
CA TYR A 78 4.29 7.49 -9.38
C TYR A 78 3.98 8.24 -8.09
N LEU A 79 4.30 9.53 -8.05
CA LEU A 79 4.07 10.44 -6.96
C LEU A 79 2.59 10.60 -6.67
N LEU A 80 2.26 10.48 -5.40
CA LEU A 80 0.94 10.76 -4.86
C LEU A 80 0.96 12.12 -4.16
N VAL A 81 -0.08 12.92 -4.41
CA VAL A 81 -0.23 14.28 -3.88
C VAL A 81 -1.41 14.30 -2.93
N GLU A 82 -1.24 14.93 -1.76
CA GLU A 82 -2.30 15.09 -0.77
C GLU A 82 -3.54 15.77 -1.37
N THR A 83 -4.72 15.33 -0.94
CA THR A 83 -6.00 15.92 -1.36
C THR A 83 -6.91 16.15 -0.17
N GLU A 84 -7.63 17.27 -0.23
CA GLU A 84 -8.66 17.68 0.73
C GLU A 84 -10.05 17.72 0.09
N GLY A 85 -10.16 17.25 -1.16
CA GLY A 85 -11.42 17.26 -1.91
C GLY A 85 -12.49 16.40 -1.23
N ALA A 86 -13.69 16.94 -1.03
CA ALA A 86 -14.76 16.22 -0.33
C ALA A 86 -15.12 14.86 -0.96
N ALA A 87 -15.10 14.77 -2.29
CA ALA A 87 -15.32 13.51 -3.00
C ALA A 87 -14.19 12.49 -2.77
N ASP A 88 -12.96 12.97 -2.65
CA ASP A 88 -11.80 12.13 -2.37
C ASP A 88 -11.80 11.63 -0.92
N LEU A 89 -12.45 12.33 0.00
CA LEU A 89 -12.54 11.96 1.41
C LEU A 89 -13.84 11.20 1.76
N ALA A 90 -14.77 11.08 0.83
CA ALA A 90 -16.06 10.43 1.06
C ALA A 90 -15.86 8.97 1.51
N GLY A 91 -16.55 8.57 2.59
CA GLY A 91 -16.45 7.23 3.16
C GLY A 91 -15.16 6.96 3.95
N LEU A 92 -14.16 7.84 3.90
CA LEU A 92 -12.88 7.66 4.60
C LEU A 92 -12.98 7.97 6.11
N VAL A 93 -13.97 8.78 6.51
CA VAL A 93 -14.19 9.21 7.91
C VAL A 93 -14.30 8.02 8.87
N GLY A 94 -14.89 6.90 8.43
CA GLY A 94 -15.00 5.68 9.24
C GLY A 94 -13.66 5.03 9.62
N GLN A 95 -12.57 5.41 8.95
CA GLN A 95 -11.22 4.90 9.22
C GLN A 95 -10.42 5.79 10.18
N GLN A 96 -10.98 6.92 10.64
CA GLN A 96 -10.34 7.78 11.63
C GLN A 96 -10.16 7.06 12.96
N ARG A 97 -9.04 7.34 13.63
CA ARG A 97 -8.70 6.75 14.93
C ARG A 97 -8.00 7.80 15.81
N PRO A 98 -8.37 7.94 17.09
CA PRO A 98 -7.67 8.86 18.00
C PRO A 98 -6.16 8.57 18.09
N GLY A 99 -5.33 9.62 18.03
CA GLY A 99 -3.87 9.51 18.03
C GLY A 99 -3.26 9.15 16.67
N PHE A 100 -4.08 9.08 15.61
CA PHE A 100 -3.64 8.83 14.24
C PHE A 100 -4.08 9.96 13.31
N ARG A 101 -3.21 10.26 12.35
CA ARG A 101 -3.51 11.10 11.20
C ARG A 101 -3.87 10.20 10.02
N LEU A 102 -5.00 10.47 9.40
CA LEU A 102 -5.44 9.86 8.15
C LEU A 102 -5.34 10.89 7.04
N THR A 103 -4.49 10.63 6.06
CA THR A 103 -4.25 11.52 4.92
C THR A 103 -4.62 10.82 3.62
N ALA A 104 -5.38 11.49 2.77
CA ALA A 104 -5.75 11.00 1.44
C ALA A 104 -4.86 11.63 0.36
N TYR A 105 -4.64 10.86 -0.70
CA TYR A 105 -3.78 11.20 -1.81
C TYR A 105 -4.43 10.81 -3.15
N ARG A 106 -4.05 11.54 -4.19
CA ARG A 106 -4.38 11.27 -5.60
C ARG A 106 -3.09 11.23 -6.43
N LEU A 107 -3.17 10.65 -7.62
CA LEU A 107 -2.04 10.68 -8.56
C LEU A 107 -1.72 12.14 -8.96
N GLY A 108 -0.43 12.48 -9.00
CA GLY A 108 0.01 13.78 -9.54
C GLY A 108 -0.38 13.94 -11.02
N ALA A 109 -0.58 15.17 -11.48
CA ALA A 109 -1.04 15.44 -12.84
C ALA A 109 -0.05 14.93 -13.91
N GLU A 110 1.25 15.18 -13.71
CA GLU A 110 2.31 14.66 -14.60
C GLU A 110 2.30 13.12 -14.63
N ASP A 111 2.05 12.51 -13.48
CA ASP A 111 2.08 11.05 -13.31
C ASP A 111 0.85 10.37 -13.85
N LEU A 112 -0.26 11.08 -13.90
CA LEU A 112 -1.47 10.63 -14.56
C LEU A 112 -1.24 10.39 -16.06
N GLU A 113 -0.56 11.31 -16.74
CA GLU A 113 -0.24 11.17 -18.15
C GLU A 113 0.78 10.05 -18.39
N ARG A 114 1.83 9.97 -17.56
CA ARG A 114 2.81 8.89 -17.62
C ARG A 114 2.17 7.51 -17.42
N PHE A 115 1.20 7.40 -16.52
CA PHE A 115 0.50 6.14 -16.26
C PHE A 115 -0.39 5.74 -17.44
N ARG A 116 -1.14 6.69 -18.01
CA ARG A 116 -1.99 6.43 -19.19
C ARG A 116 -1.19 5.92 -20.38
N ALA A 117 -0.01 6.50 -20.63
CA ALA A 117 0.89 6.01 -21.67
C ALA A 117 1.29 4.52 -21.48
N VAL A 118 1.43 4.07 -20.23
CA VAL A 118 1.70 2.65 -19.92
C VAL A 118 0.48 1.77 -20.19
N GLN A 119 -0.72 2.24 -19.82
CA GLN A 119 -1.98 1.54 -20.13
C GLN A 119 -2.19 1.41 -21.63
N ASP A 120 -1.97 2.49 -22.40
CA ASP A 120 -2.10 2.50 -23.86
C ASP A 120 -1.10 1.53 -24.52
N ALA A 121 0.16 1.56 -24.10
CA ALA A 121 1.18 0.66 -24.60
C ALA A 121 0.85 -0.83 -24.30
N LEU A 122 0.20 -1.11 -23.16
CA LEU A 122 -0.30 -2.45 -22.84
C LEU A 122 -1.51 -2.84 -23.71
N ALA A 123 -2.43 -1.92 -23.95
CA ALA A 123 -3.57 -2.15 -24.84
C ALA A 123 -3.11 -2.47 -26.27
N GLU A 124 -2.17 -1.71 -26.81
CA GLU A 124 -1.57 -1.96 -28.13
C GLU A 124 -0.81 -3.30 -28.19
N ALA A 125 -0.11 -3.66 -27.12
CA ALA A 125 0.57 -4.96 -27.03
C ALA A 125 -0.45 -6.11 -27.05
N ARG A 126 -1.59 -5.98 -26.35
CA ARG A 126 -2.67 -6.98 -26.35
C ARG A 126 -3.31 -7.16 -27.73
N VAL A 127 -3.52 -6.08 -28.47
CA VAL A 127 -4.01 -6.16 -29.87
C VAL A 127 -3.05 -6.99 -30.75
N ARG A 128 -1.74 -6.94 -30.46
CA ARG A 128 -0.70 -7.73 -31.13
C ARG A 128 -0.53 -9.14 -30.55
N GLY A 129 -1.43 -9.60 -29.67
CA GLY A 129 -1.39 -10.92 -29.06
C GLY A 129 -0.35 -11.08 -27.94
N GLN A 130 0.22 -9.98 -27.44
CA GLN A 130 1.20 -10.01 -26.34
C GLN A 130 0.49 -9.88 -24.99
N SER A 131 0.89 -10.70 -24.02
CA SER A 131 0.34 -10.65 -22.66
C SER A 131 1.17 -9.74 -21.73
N GLY A 132 0.47 -9.05 -20.84
CA GLY A 132 1.08 -8.25 -19.79
C GLY A 132 0.07 -7.80 -18.74
N SER A 133 0.58 -7.47 -17.56
CA SER A 133 -0.19 -7.05 -16.38
C SER A 133 0.51 -5.93 -15.63
N LEU A 134 -0.25 -5.23 -14.80
CA LEU A 134 0.26 -4.24 -13.85
C LEU A 134 -0.02 -4.73 -12.43
N GLY A 135 1.04 -5.00 -11.66
CA GLY A 135 0.98 -5.12 -10.22
C GLY A 135 1.19 -3.76 -9.55
N PHE A 136 0.80 -3.61 -8.29
CA PHE A 136 1.03 -2.37 -7.55
C PHE A 136 1.35 -2.58 -6.08
N GLY A 137 1.94 -1.56 -5.48
CA GLY A 137 2.12 -1.38 -4.05
C GLY A 137 2.09 0.11 -3.69
N ILE A 138 1.81 0.41 -2.43
CA ILE A 138 1.90 1.77 -1.90
C ILE A 138 3.13 1.82 -1.02
N ALA A 139 4.10 2.64 -1.41
CA ALA A 139 5.31 2.86 -0.66
C ALA A 139 5.26 4.23 0.02
N THR A 140 5.65 4.28 1.28
CA THR A 140 5.99 5.55 1.93
C THR A 140 7.50 5.55 2.14
N ARG A 141 8.20 6.41 1.41
CA ARG A 141 9.66 6.41 1.29
C ARG A 141 10.32 7.40 2.23
N GLU A 142 9.64 8.51 2.48
CA GLU A 142 10.18 9.59 3.29
C GLU A 142 9.18 10.01 4.35
N PHE A 143 9.67 10.04 5.59
CA PHE A 143 8.91 10.50 6.73
C PHE A 143 9.65 11.63 7.42
N CYS A 144 8.92 12.38 8.24
CA CYS A 144 9.46 13.33 9.19
C CYS A 144 8.74 13.16 10.53
N ARG A 145 9.44 13.55 11.59
CA ARG A 145 8.93 13.45 12.95
C ARG A 145 8.25 14.76 13.36
N THR A 146 7.09 14.67 13.97
CA THR A 146 6.33 15.83 14.49
C THR A 146 6.46 16.00 16.01
N GLY A 147 6.90 14.96 16.73
CA GLY A 147 7.12 14.96 18.19
C GLY A 147 8.58 14.79 18.62
N SER A 148 8.84 14.76 19.93
CA SER A 148 10.20 14.69 20.49
C SER A 148 10.73 13.27 20.74
N GLY A 149 9.98 12.21 20.40
CA GLY A 149 10.36 10.81 20.63
C GLY A 149 10.37 9.97 19.35
N THR A 150 11.23 8.95 19.30
CA THR A 150 11.18 7.91 18.26
C THR A 150 10.16 6.86 18.71
N PRO A 151 9.05 6.64 17.97
CA PRO A 151 8.05 5.67 18.37
C PRO A 151 8.64 4.26 18.38
N GLY A 152 8.38 3.49 19.44
CA GLY A 152 8.84 2.10 19.50
C GLY A 152 8.12 1.17 18.50
N ARG A 153 6.97 1.60 17.97
CA ARG A 153 6.22 0.98 16.88
C ARG A 153 5.54 2.05 16.04
N ILE A 154 5.40 1.79 14.75
CA ILE A 154 4.73 2.70 13.83
C ILE A 154 3.71 1.88 13.02
N PRO A 155 2.51 1.63 13.60
CA PRO A 155 1.44 0.94 12.89
C PRO A 155 0.88 1.83 11.78
N ALA A 156 1.04 1.39 10.54
CA ALA A 156 0.54 2.04 9.35
C ALA A 156 -0.62 1.23 8.76
N SER A 157 -1.69 1.92 8.37
CA SER A 157 -2.77 1.33 7.58
C SER A 157 -2.87 2.04 6.24
N THR A 158 -3.08 1.28 5.17
CA THR A 158 -3.20 1.80 3.82
C THR A 158 -4.56 1.41 3.25
N TYR A 159 -5.23 2.38 2.63
CA TYR A 159 -6.52 2.21 1.98
C TYR A 159 -6.42 2.62 0.52
N LEU A 160 -7.22 1.98 -0.33
CA LEU A 160 -7.28 2.21 -1.76
C LEU A 160 -8.73 2.38 -2.18
N MET A 161 -9.01 3.38 -3.00
CA MET A 161 -10.27 3.53 -3.72
C MET A 161 -9.97 3.65 -5.20
N THR A 162 -10.74 2.97 -6.04
CA THR A 162 -10.70 3.07 -7.50
C THR A 162 -12.12 3.27 -8.04
N ALA A 163 -12.25 3.52 -9.35
CA ALA A 163 -13.54 3.70 -9.99
C ALA A 163 -14.47 2.46 -9.89
N GLU A 164 -13.87 1.28 -9.77
CA GLU A 164 -14.54 -0.03 -9.76
C GLU A 164 -14.81 -0.51 -8.34
N SER A 165 -14.16 0.11 -7.34
CA SER A 165 -14.35 -0.21 -5.94
C SER A 165 -15.66 0.38 -5.41
N ASN A 166 -16.38 -0.37 -4.57
CA ASN A 166 -17.54 0.13 -3.84
C ASN A 166 -17.11 0.84 -2.55
N GLY A 167 -16.32 1.91 -2.69
CA GLY A 167 -15.70 2.65 -1.60
C GLY A 167 -14.28 2.17 -1.25
N TRP A 168 -13.79 2.60 -0.10
CA TRP A 168 -12.42 2.35 0.35
C TRP A 168 -12.19 0.88 0.71
N LEU A 169 -11.16 0.30 0.09
CA LEU A 169 -10.65 -1.03 0.38
C LEU A 169 -9.43 -0.91 1.29
N THR A 170 -9.38 -1.69 2.37
CA THR A 170 -8.18 -1.75 3.22
C THR A 170 -7.12 -2.63 2.56
N VAL A 171 -6.00 -2.05 2.15
CA VAL A 171 -4.85 -2.77 1.60
C VAL A 171 -4.03 -3.40 2.70
N SER A 172 -3.75 -2.63 3.75
CA SER A 172 -3.09 -3.10 4.96
C SER A 172 -3.67 -2.40 6.19
N GLU A 173 -3.73 -3.12 7.30
CA GLU A 173 -4.22 -2.64 8.58
C GLU A 173 -3.13 -2.86 9.63
N ASP A 174 -2.83 -1.80 10.39
CA ASP A 174 -1.88 -1.77 11.52
C ASP A 174 -0.54 -2.51 11.25
N PHE A 175 -0.01 -2.42 10.02
CA PHE A 175 1.30 -2.95 9.67
C PHE A 175 2.41 -2.16 10.37
N ASP A 176 3.21 -2.82 11.20
CA ASP A 176 4.27 -2.15 11.93
C ASP A 176 5.48 -1.86 11.04
N LEU A 177 5.67 -0.59 10.66
CA LEU A 177 6.79 -0.16 9.83
C LEU A 177 8.15 -0.40 10.51
N MET A 178 8.19 -0.45 11.84
CA MET A 178 9.41 -0.76 12.60
C MET A 178 9.76 -2.26 12.57
N GLY A 179 8.83 -3.12 12.11
CA GLY A 179 9.06 -4.54 11.93
C GLY A 179 9.87 -4.88 10.68
N GLU A 180 9.96 -3.95 9.71
CA GLU A 180 10.74 -4.11 8.48
C GLU A 180 12.14 -3.50 8.64
N PRO A 181 13.23 -4.28 8.62
CA PRO A 181 14.56 -3.78 8.97
C PRO A 181 15.06 -2.60 8.13
N THR A 182 14.76 -2.60 6.83
CA THR A 182 15.15 -1.53 5.91
C THR A 182 14.38 -0.23 6.18
N VAL A 183 13.09 -0.35 6.51
CA VAL A 183 12.23 0.79 6.86
C VAL A 183 12.59 1.31 8.24
N ALA A 184 12.81 0.41 9.22
CA ALA A 184 13.23 0.76 10.57
C ALA A 184 14.57 1.53 10.58
N ALA A 185 15.53 1.11 9.75
CA ALA A 185 16.80 1.84 9.59
C ALA A 185 16.58 3.25 9.03
N ALA A 186 15.69 3.42 8.04
CA ALA A 186 15.33 4.74 7.52
C ALA A 186 14.56 5.61 8.54
N LEU A 187 13.82 4.97 9.46
CA LEU A 187 13.02 5.64 10.50
C LEU A 187 13.83 5.98 11.76
N ALA A 188 14.98 5.36 11.99
CA ALA A 188 15.80 5.58 13.19
C ALA A 188 16.30 7.04 13.30
N ASP A 189 16.60 7.67 12.16
CA ASP A 189 17.16 9.02 12.07
C ASP A 189 16.16 10.02 11.48
N LEU A 190 14.88 9.91 11.85
CA LEU A 190 13.87 10.83 11.34
C LEU A 190 14.13 12.28 11.75
N ALA A 191 14.52 13.07 10.74
CA ALA A 191 14.55 14.52 10.86
C ALA A 191 13.16 15.09 11.19
N PRO A 192 13.07 16.19 11.94
CA PRO A 192 11.82 16.88 12.17
C PRO A 192 11.17 17.33 10.86
N CYS A 193 9.84 17.42 10.89
CA CYS A 193 9.10 18.29 9.97
C CYS A 193 9.35 19.74 10.40
#